data_AF-A0A4W6CPM3-F1
#
_entry.id   AF-A0A4W6CPM3-F1
#
_cell.length_a   1.000
_cell.length_b   1.000
_cell.length_c   1.000
_cell.angle_alpha   90.00
_cell.angle_beta   90.00
_cell.angle_gamma   90.00
#
_symmetry.space_group_name_H-M   'P 1'
#
loop_
_entity.id
_entity.type
_entity.pdbx_description
1 polymer ?
#
loop_
_entity_poly.entity_id
_entity_poly.type
_entity_poly.pdbx_seq_one_letter_code
_entity_poly.pdbx_strand_id
1 'polypeptide(L)'
;SVLSNMGISDKVLFWFESYLTGYTLTTGAGHPVGDKLNLQTAGPRGPLLVQDVVFTDEMAHFDRERIPERVVHAKGAGAFGYFEVTHDITRYCKAKVFEHVGKTTPIAVRFSTVAGESGSADTVRDPRGFAVKFYTDEGNWDLTGNNTPIFFIRDALLFPSFIHSQKRNPQTHMKDPDMVWDFWSLRPESLHQVSFLFSDRGLPDGYRHMNGYGSHTFKLVNADGERVYCKFHYKVWSHKEYPLIPVGKMVLNRNPVNYFAEVEQLAFDPSNMPPGIEPSPDKMLQGRLFSYPDTHRHRLGANYLQIPVNCPFRARVANYQRDGPMCMFDNQGGAPNYYPNSFSAPETQPRFVESKFKVSPDVGRYNSADEDNVTQVRAFYTQVLNEEERQRLCQNMAGALKGAQLFIQKRMVSLHHFVLSTQCKHYSLSPYCL
;
A
#
# COMPACT_ATOMS: atom_id res chain seq x y z
N SER A 1 -0.63 -15.63 -26.02
CA SER A 1 0.32 -16.75 -25.77
C SER A 1 1.79 -16.35 -25.93
N VAL A 2 2.14 -15.19 -26.54
CA VAL A 2 3.55 -14.77 -26.72
C VAL A 2 4.12 -14.02 -25.50
N LEU A 3 3.30 -13.39 -24.65
CA LEU A 3 3.75 -12.61 -23.49
C LEU A 3 4.21 -13.43 -22.27
N SER A 4 4.02 -14.76 -22.25
CA SER A 4 4.15 -15.57 -21.02
C SER A 4 5.55 -16.13 -20.73
N ASN A 5 6.54 -15.98 -21.63
CA ASN A 5 7.86 -16.61 -21.50
C ASN A 5 9.07 -15.65 -21.57
N MET A 6 8.87 -14.33 -21.48
CA MET A 6 9.89 -13.36 -21.93
C MET A 6 10.67 -12.70 -20.79
N GLY A 7 12.00 -12.62 -20.97
CA GLY A 7 12.92 -11.99 -20.03
C GLY A 7 12.77 -10.47 -19.99
N ILE A 8 13.07 -9.87 -18.83
CA ILE A 8 13.00 -8.41 -18.61
C ILE A 8 13.91 -7.63 -19.59
N SER A 9 15.00 -8.25 -20.04
CA SER A 9 16.04 -7.63 -20.87
C SER A 9 15.61 -7.36 -22.32
N ASP A 10 14.61 -8.07 -22.85
CA ASP A 10 14.26 -8.02 -24.29
C ASP A 10 13.10 -7.08 -24.61
N LYS A 11 12.67 -6.24 -23.65
CA LYS A 11 11.47 -5.39 -23.80
C LYS A 11 11.52 -4.45 -25.01
N VAL A 12 12.67 -3.83 -25.28
CA VAL A 12 12.85 -2.91 -26.41
C VAL A 12 12.87 -3.67 -27.73
N LEU A 13 13.51 -4.84 -27.77
CA LEU A 13 13.53 -5.71 -28.94
C LEU A 13 12.12 -6.16 -29.32
N PHE A 14 11.32 -6.59 -28.35
CA PHE A 14 9.94 -6.99 -28.61
C PHE A 14 9.06 -5.83 -29.08
N TRP A 15 9.27 -4.62 -28.56
CA TRP A 15 8.56 -3.44 -29.06
C TRP A 15 8.90 -3.19 -30.53
N PHE A 16 10.18 -3.28 -30.91
CA PHE A 16 10.62 -3.16 -32.29
C PHE A 16 10.00 -4.23 -33.20
N GLU A 17 9.97 -5.50 -32.75
CA GLU A 17 9.37 -6.61 -33.51
C GLU A 17 7.85 -6.49 -33.67
N SER A 18 7.17 -5.88 -32.70
CA SER A 18 5.70 -5.74 -32.68
C SER A 18 5.18 -4.55 -33.50
N TYR A 19 6.02 -3.54 -33.76
CA TYR A 19 5.64 -2.29 -34.42
C TYR A 19 6.57 -1.99 -35.59
N LEU A 20 6.31 -2.65 -36.73
CA LEU A 20 7.15 -2.58 -37.94
C LEU A 20 7.03 -1.28 -38.74
N THR A 21 6.06 -0.41 -38.44
CA THR A 21 5.86 0.87 -39.13
C THR A 21 6.21 2.03 -38.20
N GLY A 22 7.21 2.82 -38.60
CA GLY A 22 7.57 4.04 -37.89
C GLY A 22 6.45 5.09 -37.96
N TYR A 23 6.17 5.73 -36.83
CA TYR A 23 5.26 6.89 -36.78
C TYR A 23 6.06 8.18 -37.04
N THR A 24 5.43 9.16 -37.67
CA THR A 24 5.99 10.52 -37.74
C THR A 24 6.05 11.11 -36.33
N LEU A 25 7.23 11.59 -35.95
CA LEU A 25 7.45 12.26 -34.67
C LEU A 25 6.74 13.61 -34.65
N THR A 26 6.05 13.92 -33.55
CA THR A 26 5.32 15.17 -33.37
C THR A 26 5.66 15.87 -32.06
N THR A 27 5.34 17.15 -31.95
CA THR A 27 5.25 17.87 -30.66
C THR A 27 4.03 17.39 -29.87
N GLY A 28 3.88 17.84 -28.61
CA GLY A 28 2.71 17.52 -27.78
C GLY A 28 1.37 17.95 -28.37
N ALA A 29 1.37 18.97 -29.25
CA ALA A 29 0.18 19.44 -29.98
C ALA A 29 -0.04 18.73 -31.34
N GLY A 30 0.74 17.71 -31.67
CA GLY A 30 0.58 16.93 -32.90
C GLY A 30 1.22 17.53 -34.16
N HIS A 31 2.06 18.57 -34.04
CA HIS A 31 2.77 19.13 -35.19
C HIS A 31 3.95 18.24 -35.59
N PRO A 32 4.13 17.86 -36.87
CA PRO A 32 5.24 17.02 -37.30
C PRO A 32 6.60 17.72 -37.10
N VAL A 33 7.61 16.96 -36.66
CA VAL A 33 8.97 17.45 -36.37
C VAL A 33 9.92 17.06 -37.50
N GLY A 34 10.66 18.04 -38.04
CA GLY A 34 11.64 17.82 -39.12
C GLY A 34 13.01 17.35 -38.63
N ASP A 35 13.58 18.02 -37.62
CA ASP A 35 14.84 17.66 -36.97
C ASP A 35 14.69 17.82 -35.45
N LYS A 36 15.09 16.81 -34.70
CA LYS A 36 15.07 16.77 -33.22
C LYS A 36 16.47 16.54 -32.62
N LEU A 37 17.50 16.53 -33.45
CA LEU A 37 18.88 16.30 -33.02
C LEU A 37 19.67 17.61 -32.92
N ASN A 38 19.15 18.72 -33.44
CA ASN A 38 19.81 20.02 -33.45
C ASN A 38 18.87 21.15 -33.00
N LEU A 39 19.41 22.11 -32.26
CA LEU A 39 18.71 23.34 -31.87
C LEU A 39 18.69 24.36 -33.03
N GLN A 40 17.65 25.18 -33.07
CA GLN A 40 17.61 26.33 -33.96
C GLN A 40 18.46 27.50 -33.43
N THR A 41 19.46 27.92 -34.21
CA THR A 41 20.40 28.96 -33.82
C THR A 41 20.50 30.10 -34.84
N ALA A 42 20.96 31.28 -34.41
CA ALA A 42 21.27 32.41 -35.28
C ALA A 42 22.60 32.20 -36.05
N GLY A 43 22.58 31.28 -37.01
CA GLY A 43 23.76 30.85 -37.78
C GLY A 43 24.50 29.67 -37.12
N PRO A 44 25.43 28.98 -37.83
CA PRO A 44 25.95 27.67 -37.42
C PRO A 44 26.64 27.60 -36.04
N ARG A 45 27.05 28.75 -35.49
CA ARG A 45 27.68 28.87 -34.15
C ARG A 45 27.08 30.04 -33.35
N GLY A 46 25.86 30.45 -33.69
CA GLY A 46 25.15 31.52 -33.02
C GLY A 46 24.36 31.04 -31.79
N PRO A 47 23.73 31.97 -31.04
CA PRO A 47 22.88 31.63 -29.91
C PRO A 47 21.59 30.90 -30.33
N LEU A 48 21.00 30.17 -29.38
CA LEU A 48 19.66 29.57 -29.47
C LEU A 48 18.59 30.65 -29.67
N LEU A 49 17.54 30.31 -30.43
CA LEU A 49 16.36 31.15 -30.63
C LEU A 49 15.17 30.67 -29.81
N VAL A 50 14.43 31.60 -29.19
CA VAL A 50 13.18 31.32 -28.46
C VAL A 50 12.10 30.71 -29.36
N GLN A 51 12.17 30.98 -30.67
CA GLN A 51 11.23 30.44 -31.65
C GLN A 51 11.39 28.92 -31.90
N ASP A 52 12.41 28.27 -31.32
CA ASP A 52 12.53 26.81 -31.29
C ASP A 52 11.47 26.22 -30.33
N VAL A 53 10.25 26.13 -30.85
CA VAL A 53 9.09 25.60 -30.12
C VAL A 53 9.18 24.09 -29.93
N VAL A 54 9.95 23.36 -30.75
CA VAL A 54 10.17 21.91 -30.57
C VAL A 54 11.02 21.67 -29.33
N PHE A 55 12.14 22.40 -29.20
CA PHE A 55 12.97 22.35 -28.01
C PHE A 55 12.18 22.73 -26.75
N THR A 56 11.44 23.84 -26.81
CA THR A 56 10.71 24.36 -25.66
C THR A 56 9.61 23.40 -25.19
N ASP A 57 8.84 22.82 -26.12
CA ASP A 57 7.79 21.82 -25.83
C ASP A 57 8.35 20.57 -25.12
N GLU A 58 9.40 19.98 -25.68
CA GLU A 58 10.03 18.79 -25.11
C GLU A 58 10.68 19.06 -23.75
N MET A 59 11.50 20.11 -23.67
CA MET A 59 12.25 20.42 -22.45
C MET A 59 11.30 20.77 -21.29
N ALA A 60 10.24 21.53 -21.57
CA ALA A 60 9.27 21.89 -20.54
C ALA A 60 8.50 20.67 -20.00
N HIS A 61 8.23 19.66 -20.82
CA HIS A 61 7.62 18.41 -20.35
C HIS A 61 8.64 17.55 -19.56
N PHE A 62 9.88 17.44 -20.04
CA PHE A 62 10.97 16.75 -19.34
C PHE A 62 11.15 17.29 -17.91
N ASP A 63 11.17 18.62 -17.76
CA ASP A 63 11.30 19.30 -16.47
C ASP A 63 10.15 19.00 -15.49
N ARG A 64 9.04 18.43 -15.97
CA ARG A 64 7.81 18.14 -15.21
C ARG A 64 7.49 16.64 -15.10
N GLU A 65 8.41 15.76 -15.47
CA GLU A 65 8.19 14.31 -15.39
C GLU A 65 8.01 13.78 -13.97
N ARG A 66 8.62 14.43 -12.98
CA ARG A 66 8.60 13.95 -11.58
C ARG A 66 7.36 14.44 -10.87
N ILE A 67 6.62 13.50 -10.29
CA ILE A 67 5.59 13.75 -9.27
C ILE A 67 6.16 13.38 -7.89
N PRO A 68 5.56 13.87 -6.79
CA PRO A 68 5.97 13.41 -5.46
C PRO A 68 5.87 11.89 -5.35
N GLU A 69 6.88 11.25 -4.78
CA GLU A 69 6.78 9.83 -4.43
C GLU A 69 5.76 9.63 -3.29
N ARG A 70 5.38 8.37 -3.04
CA ARG A 70 4.58 8.08 -1.84
C ARG A 70 5.42 8.35 -0.59
N VAL A 71 4.85 9.07 0.38
CA VAL A 71 5.53 9.41 1.65
C VAL A 71 6.02 8.15 2.39
N VAL A 72 5.30 7.04 2.25
CA VAL A 72 5.70 5.69 2.67
C VAL A 72 5.47 4.73 1.53
N HIS A 73 6.22 3.63 1.49
CA HIS A 73 6.12 2.65 0.42
C HIS A 73 6.45 3.20 -0.98
N ALA A 74 7.41 4.12 -1.06
CA ALA A 74 7.85 4.74 -2.32
C ALA A 74 8.37 3.70 -3.31
N LYS A 75 9.33 2.88 -2.91
CA LYS A 75 9.88 1.81 -3.75
C LYS A 75 8.92 0.62 -3.84
N GLY A 76 8.56 0.20 -5.06
CA GLY A 76 7.67 -0.94 -5.25
C GLY A 76 7.61 -1.51 -6.66
N ALA A 77 6.79 -2.54 -6.84
CA ALA A 77 6.49 -3.16 -8.13
C ALA A 77 5.01 -3.48 -8.22
N GLY A 78 4.46 -3.47 -9.43
CA GLY A 78 3.04 -3.72 -9.66
C GLY A 78 2.80 -4.80 -10.71
N ALA A 79 1.65 -5.45 -10.61
CA ALA A 79 1.15 -6.42 -11.57
C ALA A 79 -0.39 -6.45 -11.55
N PHE A 80 -0.96 -7.07 -12.57
CA PHE A 80 -2.40 -7.19 -12.74
C PHE A 80 -2.80 -8.66 -12.91
N GLY A 81 -4.07 -8.93 -12.70
CA GLY A 81 -4.68 -10.21 -13.06
C GLY A 81 -6.11 -10.28 -12.58
N TYR A 82 -6.48 -11.37 -11.90
CA TYR A 82 -7.84 -11.56 -11.42
C TYR A 82 -7.90 -12.21 -10.04
N PHE A 83 -9.01 -11.95 -9.35
CA PHE A 83 -9.49 -12.70 -8.21
C PHE A 83 -10.63 -13.60 -8.67
N GLU A 84 -10.62 -14.85 -8.23
CA GLU A 84 -11.65 -15.85 -8.50
C GLU A 84 -12.23 -16.37 -7.19
N VAL A 85 -13.55 -16.31 -7.03
CA VAL A 85 -14.26 -16.90 -5.89
C VAL A 85 -14.24 -18.42 -6.04
N THR A 86 -13.78 -19.14 -5.02
CA THR A 86 -13.75 -20.61 -5.03
C THR A 86 -14.64 -21.22 -3.97
N HIS A 87 -15.07 -20.44 -2.97
CA HIS A 87 -15.91 -20.88 -1.88
C HIS A 87 -16.97 -19.82 -1.57
N ASP A 88 -18.17 -20.29 -1.23
CA ASP A 88 -19.28 -19.42 -0.89
C ASP A 88 -19.14 -18.86 0.55
N ILE A 89 -19.11 -17.52 0.64
CA ILE A 89 -19.10 -16.78 1.91
C ILE A 89 -20.25 -15.77 2.02
N THR A 90 -21.28 -15.89 1.17
CA THR A 90 -22.40 -14.95 1.08
C THR A 90 -23.19 -14.86 2.39
N ARG A 91 -23.20 -15.93 3.20
CA ARG A 91 -23.72 -15.92 4.58
C ARG A 91 -23.09 -14.85 5.49
N TYR A 92 -21.87 -14.40 5.18
CA TYR A 92 -21.16 -13.37 5.95
C TYR A 92 -21.16 -12.01 5.26
N CYS A 93 -21.20 -11.97 3.93
CA CYS A 93 -20.94 -10.76 3.15
C CYS A 93 -21.79 -10.68 1.88
N LYS A 94 -22.52 -9.59 1.70
CA LYS A 94 -23.31 -9.31 0.49
C LYS A 94 -22.51 -8.68 -0.66
N ALA A 95 -21.22 -8.45 -0.49
CA ALA A 95 -20.41 -7.75 -1.49
C ALA A 95 -20.36 -8.53 -2.80
N LYS A 96 -20.64 -7.85 -3.91
CA LYS A 96 -20.70 -8.49 -5.24
C LYS A 96 -19.42 -9.18 -5.69
N VAL A 97 -18.27 -8.79 -5.15
CA VAL A 97 -16.99 -9.48 -5.43
C VAL A 97 -17.00 -10.95 -4.97
N PHE A 98 -17.86 -11.32 -4.01
CA PHE A 98 -18.01 -12.68 -3.46
C PHE A 98 -19.32 -13.38 -3.85
N GLU A 99 -20.06 -12.83 -4.81
CA GLU A 99 -21.47 -13.18 -5.08
C GLU A 99 -21.73 -14.65 -5.42
N HIS A 100 -20.86 -15.29 -6.20
CA HIS A 100 -20.98 -16.70 -6.55
C HIS A 100 -19.62 -17.32 -6.83
N VAL A 101 -19.49 -18.62 -6.54
CA VAL A 101 -18.31 -19.42 -6.90
C VAL A 101 -18.10 -19.38 -8.42
N GLY A 102 -16.86 -19.19 -8.84
CA GLY A 102 -16.47 -19.00 -10.24
C GLY A 102 -16.53 -17.55 -10.72
N LYS A 103 -17.07 -16.61 -9.93
CA LYS A 103 -17.00 -15.18 -10.28
C LYS A 103 -15.55 -14.74 -10.34
N THR A 104 -15.17 -14.11 -11.46
CA THR A 104 -13.87 -13.49 -11.62
C THR A 104 -13.99 -11.97 -11.57
N THR A 105 -13.04 -11.33 -10.88
CA THR A 105 -12.96 -9.87 -10.74
C THR A 105 -11.55 -9.41 -11.12
N PRO A 106 -11.37 -8.47 -12.05
CA PRO A 106 -10.05 -7.93 -12.35
C PRO A 106 -9.39 -7.32 -11.12
N ILE A 107 -8.08 -7.50 -10.97
CA ILE A 107 -7.31 -6.92 -9.88
C ILE A 107 -6.05 -6.20 -10.36
N ALA A 108 -5.67 -5.17 -9.62
CA ALA A 108 -4.34 -4.56 -9.67
C ALA A 108 -3.66 -4.72 -8.30
N VAL A 109 -2.37 -5.07 -8.30
CA VAL A 109 -1.59 -5.29 -7.09
C VAL A 109 -0.33 -4.45 -7.13
N ARG A 110 0.03 -3.86 -5.98
CA ARG A 110 1.33 -3.23 -5.76
C ARG A 110 2.00 -3.78 -4.51
N PHE A 111 3.23 -4.21 -4.70
CA PHE A 111 4.16 -4.57 -3.65
C PHE A 111 5.16 -3.45 -3.40
N SER A 112 5.71 -3.37 -2.19
CA SER A 112 6.65 -2.31 -1.85
C SER A 112 7.45 -2.62 -0.59
N THR A 113 8.58 -1.94 -0.39
CA THR A 113 9.15 -1.70 0.94
C THR A 113 8.36 -0.59 1.64
N VAL A 114 8.82 -0.03 2.76
CA VAL A 114 8.12 1.02 3.54
C VAL A 114 8.95 2.30 3.65
N ALA A 115 10.15 2.20 4.24
CA ALA A 115 10.88 3.37 4.72
C ALA A 115 11.67 4.08 3.62
N GLY A 116 12.28 3.29 2.72
CA GLY A 116 13.16 3.77 1.65
C GLY A 116 12.43 4.58 0.58
N GLU A 117 13.16 5.53 -0.01
CA GLU A 117 12.71 6.36 -1.13
C GLU A 117 12.72 5.57 -2.45
N SER A 118 12.27 6.17 -3.56
CA SER A 118 12.09 5.50 -4.87
C SER A 118 13.34 4.82 -5.42
N GLY A 119 14.54 5.31 -5.08
CA GLY A 119 15.82 4.75 -5.50
C GLY A 119 16.41 3.69 -4.55
N SER A 120 15.72 3.33 -3.47
CA SER A 120 16.21 2.36 -2.49
C SER A 120 16.17 0.91 -3.00
N ALA A 121 16.96 0.02 -2.38
CA ALA A 121 17.00 -1.40 -2.73
C ALA A 121 15.75 -2.16 -2.24
N ASP A 122 15.34 -3.20 -2.98
CA ASP A 122 14.17 -4.01 -2.62
C ASP A 122 14.48 -5.06 -1.54
N THR A 123 15.71 -5.55 -1.47
CA THR A 123 16.16 -6.62 -0.54
C THR A 123 16.72 -6.04 0.76
N VAL A 124 15.94 -5.18 1.41
CA VAL A 124 16.27 -4.56 2.71
C VAL A 124 15.28 -5.00 3.78
N ARG A 125 15.73 -5.06 5.04
CA ARG A 125 14.86 -5.48 6.15
C ARG A 125 13.82 -4.40 6.38
N ASP A 126 12.57 -4.72 6.08
CA ASP A 126 11.44 -3.79 6.13
C ASP A 126 10.15 -4.63 6.07
N PRO A 127 8.99 -4.18 6.56
CA PRO A 127 7.73 -4.77 6.12
C PRO A 127 7.60 -4.68 4.60
N ARG A 128 6.67 -5.45 4.02
CA ARG A 128 6.30 -5.31 2.62
C ARG A 128 4.86 -4.90 2.48
N GLY A 129 4.61 -3.84 1.70
CA GLY A 129 3.28 -3.50 1.24
C GLY A 129 2.73 -4.60 0.33
N PHE A 130 1.45 -4.92 0.50
CA PHE A 130 0.72 -5.83 -0.37
C PHE A 130 -0.69 -5.28 -0.56
N ALA A 131 -0.81 -4.26 -1.42
CA ALA A 131 -2.06 -3.60 -1.72
C ALA A 131 -2.74 -4.25 -2.93
N VAL A 132 -4.04 -4.52 -2.82
CA VAL A 132 -4.86 -5.13 -3.87
C VAL A 132 -6.08 -4.25 -4.13
N LYS A 133 -6.29 -3.88 -5.40
CA LYS A 133 -7.50 -3.22 -5.90
C LYS A 133 -8.31 -4.23 -6.68
N PHE A 134 -9.58 -4.36 -6.35
CA PHE A 134 -10.56 -5.18 -7.05
C PHE A 134 -11.51 -4.25 -7.80
N TYR A 135 -11.59 -4.38 -9.11
CA TYR A 135 -12.52 -3.60 -9.94
C TYR A 135 -13.88 -4.29 -9.95
N THR A 136 -14.71 -4.02 -8.95
CA THR A 136 -16.00 -4.70 -8.77
C THR A 136 -17.13 -3.99 -9.53
N ASP A 137 -18.29 -4.65 -9.65
CA ASP A 137 -19.49 -4.08 -10.26
C ASP A 137 -20.12 -2.94 -9.41
N GLU A 138 -19.70 -2.81 -8.15
CA GLU A 138 -20.17 -1.80 -7.19
C GLU A 138 -19.05 -0.84 -6.77
N GLY A 139 -18.13 -0.57 -7.71
CA GLY A 139 -16.98 0.31 -7.51
C GLY A 139 -15.71 -0.45 -7.15
N ASN A 140 -14.63 0.28 -6.95
CA ASN A 140 -13.37 -0.33 -6.55
C ASN A 140 -13.44 -0.74 -5.07
N TRP A 141 -12.90 -1.91 -4.77
CA TRP A 141 -12.53 -2.30 -3.40
C TRP A 141 -11.02 -2.30 -3.29
N ASP A 142 -10.46 -1.57 -2.32
CA ASP A 142 -9.03 -1.62 -2.05
C ASP A 142 -8.75 -2.27 -0.70
N LEU A 143 -8.09 -3.43 -0.74
CA LEU A 143 -7.49 -4.01 0.45
C LEU A 143 -6.00 -3.69 0.51
N THR A 144 -5.68 -2.61 1.21
CA THR A 144 -4.32 -2.09 1.40
C THR A 144 -3.58 -2.81 2.51
N GLY A 145 -3.15 -4.03 2.22
CA GLY A 145 -2.48 -4.93 3.16
C GLY A 145 -0.97 -4.77 3.27
N ASN A 146 -0.38 -5.62 4.12
CA ASN A 146 1.07 -5.82 4.27
C ASN A 146 1.39 -7.32 4.29
N ASN A 147 2.68 -7.68 4.26
CA ASN A 147 3.15 -9.06 4.46
C ASN A 147 3.17 -9.52 5.93
N THR A 148 2.55 -8.74 6.83
CA THR A 148 2.43 -9.03 8.26
C THR A 148 0.97 -8.88 8.73
N PRO A 149 0.48 -9.75 9.62
CA PRO A 149 -0.87 -9.67 10.17
C PRO A 149 -1.06 -8.52 11.19
N ILE A 150 0.03 -7.87 11.61
CA ILE A 150 0.05 -6.87 12.69
C ILE A 150 0.83 -5.62 12.26
N PHE A 151 0.89 -4.61 13.13
CA PHE A 151 1.66 -3.39 12.91
C PHE A 151 2.36 -2.91 14.19
N PHE A 152 3.26 -1.93 14.07
CA PHE A 152 4.11 -1.45 15.16
C PHE A 152 3.38 -0.63 16.23
N ILE A 153 2.20 -0.08 15.89
CA ILE A 153 1.44 0.82 16.74
C ILE A 153 -0.05 0.53 16.57
N ARG A 154 -0.83 0.92 17.58
CA ARG A 154 -2.29 0.70 17.63
C ARG A 154 -3.13 1.99 17.63
N ASP A 155 -2.49 3.14 17.48
CA ASP A 155 -3.15 4.46 17.41
C ASP A 155 -2.54 5.30 16.28
N ALA A 156 -3.37 5.75 15.35
CA ALA A 156 -2.93 6.46 14.15
C ALA A 156 -2.21 7.78 14.46
N LEU A 157 -2.44 8.37 15.63
CA LEU A 157 -1.77 9.60 16.06
C LEU A 157 -0.24 9.46 16.08
N LEU A 158 0.27 8.26 16.39
CA LEU A 158 1.71 7.99 16.45
C LEU A 158 2.32 7.67 15.09
N PHE A 159 1.51 7.50 14.05
CA PHE A 159 2.00 7.05 12.74
C PHE A 159 3.02 8.01 12.10
N PRO A 160 2.82 9.34 12.06
CA PRO A 160 3.83 10.24 11.52
C PRO A 160 5.15 10.18 12.29
N SER A 161 5.10 10.15 13.63
CA SER A 161 6.30 10.02 14.48
C SER A 161 7.04 8.69 14.23
N PHE A 162 6.31 7.58 14.13
CA PHE A 162 6.89 6.28 13.75
C PHE A 162 7.59 6.35 12.39
N ILE A 163 6.92 6.88 11.37
CA ILE A 163 7.50 6.97 10.02
C ILE A 163 8.73 7.88 9.98
N HIS A 164 8.72 9.02 10.70
CA HIS A 164 9.89 9.88 10.83
C HIS A 164 11.06 9.14 11.48
N SER A 165 10.80 8.33 12.52
CA SER A 165 11.85 7.57 13.21
C SER A 165 12.52 6.53 12.32
N GLN A 166 11.80 5.98 11.33
CA GLN A 166 12.32 5.02 10.35
C GLN A 166 13.01 5.67 9.14
N LYS A 167 12.88 6.98 8.98
CA LYS A 167 13.42 7.72 7.84
C LYS A 167 14.71 8.44 8.24
N ARG A 168 14.94 9.62 7.67
CA ARG A 168 16.21 10.33 7.73
C ARG A 168 16.18 11.31 8.88
N ASN A 169 17.28 11.42 9.59
CA ASN A 169 17.51 12.46 10.57
C ASN A 169 17.36 13.84 9.88
N PRO A 170 16.64 14.80 10.50
CA PRO A 170 16.31 16.08 9.86
C PRO A 170 17.53 16.97 9.60
N GLN A 171 18.63 16.81 10.34
CA GLN A 171 19.85 17.58 10.15
C GLN A 171 20.83 16.90 9.21
N THR A 172 21.09 15.60 9.41
CA THR A 172 22.14 14.89 8.67
C THR A 172 21.64 14.25 7.39
N HIS A 173 20.32 14.10 7.24
CA HIS A 173 19.67 13.38 6.15
C HIS A 173 20.08 11.88 6.04
N MET A 174 20.70 11.33 7.09
CA MET A 174 21.13 9.93 7.19
C MET A 174 20.10 9.08 7.95
N LYS A 175 20.15 7.76 7.77
CA LYS A 175 19.43 6.82 8.66
C LYS A 175 20.08 6.85 10.04
N ASP A 176 19.26 6.76 11.08
CA ASP A 176 19.67 7.04 12.45
C ASP A 176 19.18 5.93 13.41
N PRO A 177 20.08 5.06 13.89
CA PRO A 177 19.72 4.00 14.83
C PRO A 177 19.14 4.52 16.15
N ASP A 178 19.57 5.69 16.64
CA ASP A 178 19.01 6.26 17.87
C ASP A 178 17.53 6.61 17.67
N MET A 179 17.19 7.26 16.55
CA MET A 179 15.79 7.59 16.25
C MET A 179 14.91 6.34 16.18
N VAL A 180 15.38 5.31 15.48
CA VAL A 180 14.67 4.03 15.29
C VAL A 180 14.39 3.38 16.65
N TRP A 181 15.45 3.14 17.43
CA TRP A 181 15.36 2.35 18.65
C TRP A 181 14.86 3.15 19.85
N ASP A 182 15.04 4.47 19.90
CA ASP A 182 14.42 5.30 20.94
C ASP A 182 12.90 5.24 20.83
N PHE A 183 12.34 5.41 19.62
CA PHE A 183 10.89 5.30 19.42
C PHE A 183 10.38 3.91 19.82
N TRP A 184 10.97 2.82 19.31
CA TRP A 184 10.51 1.46 19.64
C TRP A 184 10.67 1.13 21.11
N SER A 185 11.75 1.57 21.76
CA SER A 185 11.97 1.32 23.18
C SER A 185 11.07 2.16 24.11
N LEU A 186 10.54 3.30 23.64
CA LEU A 186 9.50 4.07 24.34
C LEU A 186 8.08 3.55 24.09
N ARG A 187 7.87 2.82 22.99
CA ARG A 187 6.57 2.33 22.51
C ARG A 187 6.55 0.80 22.49
N PRO A 188 6.40 0.14 23.66
CA PRO A 188 6.46 -1.32 23.76
C PRO A 188 5.35 -2.04 23.00
N GLU A 189 4.27 -1.37 22.57
CA GLU A 189 3.28 -1.94 21.64
C GLU A 189 3.90 -2.39 20.31
N SER A 190 5.10 -1.90 19.98
CA SER A 190 5.85 -2.27 18.77
C SER A 190 6.50 -3.66 18.84
N LEU A 191 6.69 -4.23 20.03
CA LEU A 191 7.49 -5.44 20.25
C LEU A 191 7.09 -6.61 19.35
N HIS A 192 5.78 -6.81 19.13
CA HIS A 192 5.28 -7.90 18.31
C HIS A 192 5.73 -7.77 16.85
N GLN A 193 5.52 -6.59 16.25
CA GLN A 193 5.92 -6.35 14.86
C GLN A 193 7.43 -6.21 14.72
N VAL A 194 8.16 -5.69 15.72
CA VAL A 194 9.63 -5.68 15.72
C VAL A 194 10.17 -7.12 15.72
N SER A 195 9.61 -8.01 16.53
CA SER A 195 9.98 -9.43 16.52
C SER A 195 9.71 -10.10 15.17
N PHE A 196 8.56 -9.80 14.55
CA PHE A 196 8.28 -10.27 13.19
C PHE A 196 9.28 -9.72 12.17
N LEU A 197 9.57 -8.42 12.21
CA LEU A 197 10.49 -7.73 11.30
C LEU A 197 11.92 -8.28 11.40
N PHE A 198 12.39 -8.63 12.59
CA PHE A 198 13.74 -9.15 12.80
C PHE A 198 13.87 -10.67 12.67
N SER A 199 12.75 -11.38 12.52
CA SER A 199 12.74 -12.78 12.04
C SER A 199 13.21 -12.89 10.58
N ASP A 200 13.30 -14.13 10.08
CA ASP A 200 13.63 -14.41 8.67
C ASP A 200 12.62 -13.75 7.70
N ARG A 201 11.38 -13.51 8.13
CA ARG A 201 10.34 -12.91 7.31
C ARG A 201 10.46 -11.41 7.08
N GLY A 202 11.46 -10.75 7.69
CA GLY A 202 11.80 -9.36 7.43
C GLY A 202 12.50 -9.12 6.08
N LEU A 203 12.98 -10.18 5.43
CA LEU A 203 13.72 -10.15 4.18
C LEU A 203 13.21 -11.26 3.23
N PRO A 204 11.96 -11.16 2.74
CA PRO A 204 11.43 -12.17 1.82
C PRO A 204 12.21 -12.17 0.49
N ASP A 205 12.38 -13.36 -0.10
CA ASP A 205 12.94 -13.53 -1.44
C ASP A 205 11.90 -13.12 -2.50
N GLY A 206 11.94 -11.82 -2.85
CA GLY A 206 10.99 -11.21 -3.75
C GLY A 206 9.54 -11.22 -3.25
N TYR A 207 8.63 -10.72 -4.07
CA TYR A 207 7.23 -10.53 -3.66
C TYR A 207 6.36 -11.78 -3.78
N ARG A 208 6.84 -12.82 -4.47
CA ARG A 208 6.10 -14.07 -4.70
C ARG A 208 6.20 -15.04 -3.51
N HIS A 209 7.21 -14.87 -2.65
CA HIS A 209 7.51 -15.75 -1.51
C HIS A 209 7.20 -15.09 -0.17
N MET A 210 6.10 -14.33 -0.12
CA MET A 210 5.56 -13.75 1.11
C MET A 210 4.03 -13.87 1.13
N ASN A 211 3.46 -13.89 2.32
CA ASN A 211 2.00 -13.82 2.50
C ASN A 211 1.51 -12.37 2.38
N GLY A 212 0.20 -12.19 2.24
CA GLY A 212 -0.48 -10.90 2.37
C GLY A 212 -1.55 -10.94 3.44
N TYR A 213 -1.77 -9.83 4.13
CA TYR A 213 -2.78 -9.70 5.18
C TYR A 213 -3.45 -8.35 5.08
N GLY A 214 -4.75 -8.28 5.36
CA GLY A 214 -5.43 -7.00 5.59
C GLY A 214 -4.94 -6.29 6.86
N SER A 215 -4.31 -7.04 7.77
CA SER A 215 -3.83 -6.68 9.10
C SER A 215 -4.94 -6.23 10.07
N HIS A 216 -5.73 -5.23 9.68
CA HIS A 216 -6.87 -4.73 10.45
C HIS A 216 -7.99 -5.74 10.56
N THR A 217 -8.78 -5.57 11.61
CA THR A 217 -10.12 -6.17 11.67
C THR A 217 -11.03 -5.36 10.75
N PHE A 218 -11.80 -6.04 9.93
CA PHE A 218 -12.87 -5.45 9.12
C PHE A 218 -14.20 -6.04 9.53
N LYS A 219 -15.29 -5.47 9.05
CA LYS A 219 -16.65 -5.92 9.30
C LYS A 219 -17.26 -6.36 7.97
N LEU A 220 -17.85 -7.54 7.96
CA LEU A 220 -18.65 -8.05 6.85
C LEU A 220 -20.13 -7.96 7.20
N VAL A 221 -20.95 -7.63 6.22
CA VAL A 221 -22.41 -7.50 6.37
C VAL A 221 -23.09 -8.35 5.31
N ASN A 222 -23.97 -9.27 5.72
CA ASN A 222 -24.70 -10.13 4.80
C ASN A 222 -25.99 -9.44 4.27
N ALA A 223 -26.76 -10.17 3.46
CA ALA A 223 -27.98 -9.63 2.83
C ALA A 223 -29.08 -9.26 3.85
N ASP A 224 -29.12 -9.97 4.98
CA ASP A 224 -30.06 -9.74 6.08
C ASP A 224 -29.62 -8.61 7.02
N GLY A 225 -28.45 -8.01 6.77
CA GLY A 225 -27.89 -6.94 7.59
C GLY A 225 -27.18 -7.43 8.85
N GLU A 226 -26.99 -8.74 9.01
CA GLU A 226 -26.19 -9.32 10.08
C GLU A 226 -24.71 -9.05 9.84
N ARG A 227 -23.93 -9.02 10.93
CA ARG A 227 -22.56 -8.54 10.89
C ARG A 227 -21.62 -9.49 11.60
N VAL A 228 -20.46 -9.68 11.00
CA VAL A 228 -19.35 -10.40 11.61
C VAL A 228 -18.06 -9.61 11.42
N TYR A 229 -17.14 -9.74 12.37
CA TYR A 229 -15.77 -9.25 12.15
C TYR A 229 -14.94 -10.28 11.40
N CYS A 230 -14.00 -9.81 10.58
CA CYS A 230 -13.11 -10.67 9.81
C CYS A 230 -11.68 -10.12 9.79
N LYS A 231 -10.75 -11.01 9.42
CA LYS A 231 -9.39 -10.69 8.99
C LYS A 231 -9.18 -11.28 7.60
N PHE A 232 -8.51 -10.56 6.71
CA PHE A 232 -8.15 -11.07 5.38
C PHE A 232 -6.73 -11.63 5.39
N HIS A 233 -6.56 -12.85 4.87
CA HIS A 233 -5.28 -13.57 4.79
C HIS A 233 -5.10 -14.16 3.38
N TYR A 234 -3.93 -13.96 2.80
CA TYR A 234 -3.54 -14.50 1.51
C TYR A 234 -2.28 -15.36 1.70
N LYS A 235 -2.54 -16.64 2.00
CA LYS A 235 -1.65 -17.75 2.43
C LYS A 235 -0.98 -17.60 3.80
N VAL A 236 -0.46 -18.70 4.33
CA VAL A 236 -1.09 -19.49 5.43
C VAL A 236 -0.17 -19.35 6.65
N TRP A 237 -0.70 -19.41 7.88
CA TRP A 237 -0.11 -20.01 9.09
C TRP A 237 -1.23 -20.33 10.10
N SER A 238 -0.93 -21.13 11.15
CA SER A 238 -1.92 -21.80 12.01
C SER A 238 -2.80 -20.88 12.86
N HIS A 239 -4.11 -21.14 12.89
CA HIS A 239 -5.14 -20.32 13.55
C HIS A 239 -6.05 -21.14 14.48
N LYS A 240 -5.50 -21.69 15.58
CA LYS A 240 -6.22 -22.62 16.47
C LYS A 240 -7.59 -22.13 16.97
N GLU A 241 -7.78 -20.82 17.19
CA GLU A 241 -9.05 -20.25 17.68
C GLU A 241 -9.97 -19.75 16.57
N TYR A 242 -9.43 -19.24 15.46
CA TYR A 242 -10.19 -18.70 14.33
C TYR A 242 -9.68 -19.27 13.00
N PRO A 243 -10.08 -20.51 12.64
CA PRO A 243 -9.56 -21.20 11.47
C PRO A 243 -9.79 -20.39 10.19
N LEU A 244 -8.85 -20.48 9.24
CA LEU A 244 -9.02 -19.87 7.93
C LEU A 244 -10.24 -20.45 7.23
N ILE A 245 -11.15 -19.57 6.81
CA ILE A 245 -12.25 -19.90 5.90
C ILE A 245 -11.76 -19.59 4.48
N PRO A 246 -11.64 -20.58 3.59
CA PRO A 246 -11.30 -20.34 2.19
C PRO A 246 -12.35 -19.45 1.52
N VAL A 247 -11.91 -18.57 0.63
CA VAL A 247 -12.80 -17.64 -0.12
C VAL A 247 -12.55 -17.74 -1.63
N GLY A 248 -11.29 -17.58 -2.02
CA GLY A 248 -10.94 -17.47 -3.44
C GLY A 248 -9.44 -17.51 -3.67
N LYS A 249 -9.06 -17.26 -4.92
CA LYS A 249 -7.67 -17.26 -5.38
C LYS A 249 -7.38 -15.95 -6.13
N MET A 250 -6.22 -15.37 -5.85
CA MET A 250 -5.67 -14.27 -6.67
C MET A 250 -4.59 -14.82 -7.60
N VAL A 251 -4.64 -14.39 -8.86
CA VAL A 251 -3.66 -14.76 -9.89
C VAL A 251 -3.15 -13.50 -10.55
N LEU A 252 -1.83 -13.30 -10.53
CA LEU A 252 -1.16 -12.22 -11.25
C LEU A 252 -0.60 -12.78 -12.56
N ASN A 253 -1.11 -12.30 -13.69
CA ASN A 253 -0.80 -12.85 -15.01
C ASN A 253 -0.52 -11.78 -16.07
N ARG A 254 -0.47 -10.50 -15.68
CA ARG A 254 -0.20 -9.39 -16.59
C ARG A 254 0.75 -8.37 -15.95
N ASN A 255 1.88 -8.11 -16.61
CA ASN A 255 2.78 -7.02 -16.25
C ASN A 255 2.19 -5.66 -16.69
N PRO A 256 2.55 -4.55 -16.01
CA PRO A 256 2.25 -3.21 -16.51
C PRO A 256 2.92 -2.99 -17.88
N VAL A 257 2.25 -2.27 -18.78
CA VAL A 257 2.83 -1.85 -20.06
C VAL A 257 3.69 -0.61 -19.83
N ASN A 258 3.16 0.39 -19.13
CA ASN A 258 3.91 1.56 -18.67
C ASN A 258 3.94 1.62 -17.14
N TYR A 259 5.13 1.51 -16.54
CA TYR A 259 5.29 1.48 -15.08
C TYR A 259 4.78 2.77 -14.42
N PHE A 260 5.10 3.94 -14.97
CA PHE A 260 4.72 5.20 -14.36
C PHE A 260 3.18 5.38 -14.35
N ALA A 261 2.53 5.14 -15.48
CA ALA A 261 1.08 5.26 -15.63
C ALA A 261 0.30 4.22 -14.82
N GLU A 262 0.78 2.98 -14.77
CA GLU A 262 0.02 1.85 -14.21
C GLU A 262 0.45 1.44 -12.79
N VAL A 263 1.63 1.87 -12.32
CA VAL A 263 2.16 1.49 -10.99
C VAL A 263 2.45 2.72 -10.14
N GLU A 264 3.18 3.70 -10.67
CA GLU A 264 3.54 4.88 -9.86
C GLU A 264 2.29 5.72 -9.53
N GLN A 265 1.40 5.91 -10.50
CA GLN A 265 0.14 6.64 -10.33
C GLN A 265 -1.00 5.83 -9.70
N LEU A 266 -0.77 4.54 -9.40
CA LEU A 266 -1.78 3.69 -8.77
C LEU A 266 -2.09 4.18 -7.35
N ALA A 267 -3.35 4.41 -7.04
CA ALA A 267 -3.85 4.85 -5.75
C ALA A 267 -4.76 3.78 -5.13
N PHE A 268 -4.41 3.34 -3.92
CA PHE A 268 -5.24 2.39 -3.16
C PHE A 268 -5.74 3.09 -1.90
N ASP A 269 -7.04 3.16 -1.70
CA ASP A 269 -7.65 3.84 -0.56
C ASP A 269 -8.40 2.82 0.31
N PRO A 270 -7.99 2.54 1.56
CA PRO A 270 -8.72 1.60 2.41
C PRO A 270 -10.19 2.01 2.64
N SER A 271 -10.57 3.26 2.39
CA SER A 271 -11.97 3.72 2.40
C SER A 271 -12.78 3.31 1.17
N ASN A 272 -12.15 2.81 0.10
CA ASN A 272 -12.83 2.18 -1.02
C ASN A 272 -13.32 0.79 -0.59
N MET A 273 -14.50 0.75 0.04
CA MET A 273 -15.18 -0.47 0.44
C MET A 273 -16.58 -0.52 -0.19
N PRO A 274 -16.91 -1.53 -1.02
CA PRO A 274 -18.24 -1.68 -1.58
C PRO A 274 -19.23 -2.18 -0.52
N PRO A 275 -20.55 -2.10 -0.78
CA PRO A 275 -21.58 -2.61 0.12
C PRO A 275 -21.30 -4.05 0.58
N GLY A 276 -21.38 -4.30 1.88
CA GLY A 276 -21.08 -5.60 2.50
C GLY A 276 -19.70 -5.67 3.16
N ILE A 277 -18.79 -4.74 2.89
CA ILE A 277 -17.49 -4.61 3.56
C ILE A 277 -17.45 -3.24 4.25
N GLU A 278 -17.14 -3.21 5.53
CA GLU A 278 -17.10 -2.00 6.35
C GLU A 278 -15.87 -1.99 7.27
N PRO A 279 -15.41 -0.81 7.73
CA PRO A 279 -14.33 -0.74 8.70
C PRO A 279 -14.78 -1.21 10.10
N SER A 280 -13.83 -1.68 10.89
CA SER A 280 -14.01 -1.88 12.34
C SER A 280 -13.58 -0.63 13.13
N PRO A 281 -13.83 -0.58 14.45
CA PRO A 281 -13.34 0.49 15.34
C PRO A 281 -11.81 0.53 15.58
N ASP A 282 -11.01 -0.24 14.84
CA ASP A 282 -9.54 -0.20 14.91
C ASP A 282 -9.03 1.23 14.62
N LYS A 283 -8.43 1.88 15.63
CA LYS A 283 -7.97 3.28 15.55
C LYS A 283 -6.98 3.51 14.40
N MET A 284 -6.14 2.52 14.09
CA MET A 284 -5.22 2.61 12.95
C MET A 284 -5.99 2.60 11.64
N LEU A 285 -6.94 1.66 11.48
CA LEU A 285 -7.78 1.62 10.28
C LEU A 285 -8.54 2.92 10.09
N GLN A 286 -9.16 3.44 11.15
CA GLN A 286 -9.92 4.70 11.13
C GLN A 286 -9.08 5.88 10.62
N GLY A 287 -7.83 6.03 11.09
CA GLY A 287 -6.92 7.06 10.57
C GLY A 287 -6.57 6.88 9.09
N ARG A 288 -6.45 5.62 8.64
CA ARG A 288 -6.14 5.29 7.23
C ARG A 288 -7.30 5.59 6.27
N LEU A 289 -8.56 5.54 6.73
CA LEU A 289 -9.72 5.90 5.90
C LEU A 289 -9.63 7.34 5.38
N PHE A 290 -9.04 8.24 6.18
CA PHE A 290 -8.79 9.62 5.82
C PHE A 290 -7.47 9.81 5.04
N SER A 291 -6.37 9.25 5.55
CA SER A 291 -5.03 9.66 5.12
C SER A 291 -4.68 9.31 3.67
N TYR A 292 -5.22 8.21 3.15
CA TYR A 292 -4.90 7.75 1.79
C TYR A 292 -5.53 8.64 0.70
N PRO A 293 -6.85 8.90 0.71
CA PRO A 293 -7.43 9.86 -0.22
C PRO A 293 -6.81 11.25 -0.10
N ASP A 294 -6.45 11.69 1.12
CA ASP A 294 -5.79 12.97 1.36
C ASP A 294 -4.42 13.05 0.65
N THR A 295 -3.53 12.10 0.91
CA THR A 295 -2.20 12.09 0.27
C THR A 295 -2.29 11.90 -1.24
N HIS A 296 -3.29 11.19 -1.76
CA HIS A 296 -3.50 11.04 -3.20
C HIS A 296 -3.92 12.33 -3.88
N ARG A 297 -4.77 13.15 -3.25
CA ARG A 297 -5.14 14.48 -3.77
C ARG A 297 -3.93 15.41 -3.87
N HIS A 298 -2.98 15.30 -2.95
CA HIS A 298 -1.72 16.02 -3.02
C HIS A 298 -0.77 15.45 -4.10
N ARG A 299 -0.51 14.14 -4.06
CA ARG A 299 0.52 13.48 -4.87
C ARG A 299 0.16 13.40 -6.36
N LEU A 300 -1.11 13.14 -6.66
CA LEU A 300 -1.60 12.89 -8.02
C LEU A 300 -2.53 14.00 -8.53
N GLY A 301 -3.15 14.75 -7.62
CA GLY A 301 -4.09 15.82 -7.94
C GLY A 301 -5.54 15.49 -7.52
N ALA A 302 -6.38 16.52 -7.51
CA ALA A 302 -7.77 16.43 -7.03
C ALA A 302 -8.59 15.35 -7.77
N ASN A 303 -8.33 15.16 -9.07
CA ASN A 303 -9.02 14.23 -9.95
C ASN A 303 -8.28 12.88 -10.13
N TYR A 304 -7.44 12.44 -9.19
CA TYR A 304 -6.63 11.22 -9.33
C TYR A 304 -7.43 9.94 -9.63
N LEU A 305 -8.71 9.88 -9.26
CA LEU A 305 -9.62 8.77 -9.57
C LEU A 305 -9.98 8.69 -11.06
N GLN A 306 -9.75 9.76 -11.83
CA GLN A 306 -9.95 9.78 -13.29
C GLN A 306 -8.75 9.19 -14.05
N ILE A 307 -7.60 9.00 -13.39
CA ILE A 307 -6.45 8.31 -14.00
C ILE A 307 -6.87 6.86 -14.32
N PRO A 308 -6.59 6.33 -15.53
CA PRO A 308 -7.16 5.07 -15.99
C PRO A 308 -7.02 3.88 -15.02
N VAL A 309 -5.87 3.73 -14.36
CA VAL A 309 -5.63 2.63 -13.41
C VAL A 309 -6.43 2.77 -12.10
N ASN A 310 -6.86 3.98 -11.75
CA ASN A 310 -7.63 4.27 -10.54
C ASN A 310 -9.13 4.30 -10.80
N CYS A 311 -9.54 4.46 -12.06
CA CYS A 311 -10.93 4.52 -12.47
C CYS A 311 -11.67 3.22 -12.12
N PRO A 312 -12.85 3.28 -11.48
CA PRO A 312 -13.68 2.11 -11.25
C PRO A 312 -14.40 1.70 -12.53
N PHE A 313 -13.67 1.31 -13.57
CA PHE A 313 -14.17 1.10 -14.93
C PHE A 313 -15.27 0.02 -15.05
N ARG A 314 -15.46 -0.81 -14.01
CA ARG A 314 -16.53 -1.81 -13.91
C ARG A 314 -17.84 -1.26 -13.33
N ALA A 315 -17.84 -0.02 -12.83
CA ALA A 315 -18.99 0.65 -12.27
C ALA A 315 -19.21 2.01 -12.95
N ARG A 316 -20.46 2.49 -12.93
CA ARG A 316 -20.79 3.82 -13.43
C ARG A 316 -20.59 4.86 -12.33
N VAL A 317 -19.63 5.77 -12.50
CA VAL A 317 -19.51 6.95 -11.64
C VAL A 317 -20.57 7.98 -12.06
N ALA A 318 -21.51 8.28 -11.15
CA ALA A 318 -22.55 9.28 -11.37
C ALA A 318 -22.88 9.94 -10.04
N ASN A 319 -22.54 11.23 -9.91
CA ASN A 319 -22.64 11.96 -8.65
C ASN A 319 -22.69 13.48 -8.90
N TYR A 320 -22.48 14.26 -7.83
CA TYR A 320 -22.58 15.71 -7.84
C TYR A 320 -21.22 16.42 -7.76
N GLN A 321 -20.10 15.68 -7.84
CA GLN A 321 -18.76 16.26 -7.89
C GLN A 321 -18.48 16.77 -9.32
N ARG A 322 -17.79 17.92 -9.43
CA ARG A 322 -17.46 18.59 -10.69
C ARG A 322 -16.09 19.24 -10.63
N ASP A 323 -15.56 19.55 -11.81
CA ASP A 323 -14.43 20.45 -12.05
C ASP A 323 -13.10 19.90 -11.52
N GLY A 324 -12.31 20.75 -10.86
CA GLY A 324 -10.96 20.44 -10.39
C GLY A 324 -9.90 20.43 -11.51
N PRO A 325 -8.61 20.58 -11.15
CA PRO A 325 -7.51 20.53 -12.11
C PRO A 325 -7.47 19.19 -12.84
N MET A 326 -7.09 19.22 -14.13
CA MET A 326 -6.98 18.04 -14.99
C MET A 326 -8.26 17.19 -15.01
N CYS A 327 -9.43 17.82 -15.19
CA CYS A 327 -10.66 17.08 -15.46
C CYS A 327 -10.57 16.45 -16.87
N MET A 328 -10.50 15.11 -16.93
CA MET A 328 -10.08 14.34 -18.12
C MET A 328 -11.25 13.88 -18.99
N PHE A 329 -12.46 13.84 -18.45
CA PHE A 329 -13.67 13.39 -19.14
C PHE A 329 -14.61 14.57 -19.43
N ASP A 330 -15.86 14.29 -19.79
CA ASP A 330 -16.90 15.29 -20.06
C ASP A 330 -17.43 16.03 -18.82
N ASN A 331 -16.83 15.82 -17.64
CA ASN A 331 -17.26 16.39 -16.36
C ASN A 331 -18.74 16.09 -16.02
N GLN A 332 -19.29 14.95 -16.48
CA GLN A 332 -20.70 14.58 -16.35
C GLN A 332 -21.67 15.51 -17.14
N GLY A 333 -21.16 16.29 -18.09
CA GLY A 333 -21.93 17.11 -19.02
C GLY A 333 -22.84 18.13 -18.33
N GLY A 334 -24.04 18.33 -18.91
CA GLY A 334 -25.05 19.26 -18.39
C GLY A 334 -25.92 18.71 -17.26
N ALA A 335 -25.54 17.59 -16.62
CA ALA A 335 -26.34 17.00 -15.54
C ALA A 335 -26.38 17.91 -14.29
N PRO A 336 -27.54 18.04 -13.61
CA PRO A 336 -27.65 18.81 -12.36
C PRO A 336 -26.54 18.46 -11.35
N ASN A 337 -25.93 19.48 -10.76
CA ASN A 337 -24.77 19.34 -9.87
C ASN A 337 -25.10 19.56 -8.38
N TYR A 338 -26.39 19.55 -8.01
CA TYR A 338 -26.85 19.66 -6.63
C TYR A 338 -27.87 18.56 -6.28
N TYR A 339 -27.92 18.19 -5.00
CA TYR A 339 -28.83 17.17 -4.45
C TYR A 339 -29.49 17.66 -3.14
N PRO A 340 -30.80 17.45 -2.94
CA PRO A 340 -31.75 16.85 -3.88
C PRO A 340 -32.08 17.79 -5.06
N ASN A 341 -32.62 17.24 -6.15
CA ASN A 341 -33.11 18.02 -7.30
C ASN A 341 -34.35 17.35 -7.94
N SER A 342 -35.07 18.08 -8.78
CA SER A 342 -36.29 17.59 -9.48
C SER A 342 -36.05 17.27 -10.96
N PHE A 343 -34.79 17.07 -11.36
CA PHE A 343 -34.37 17.02 -12.77
C PHE A 343 -33.76 15.67 -13.16
N SER A 344 -34.14 14.60 -12.45
CA SER A 344 -33.74 13.20 -12.74
C SER A 344 -32.23 12.95 -12.74
N ALA A 345 -31.47 13.66 -11.91
CA ALA A 345 -30.06 13.39 -11.70
C ALA A 345 -29.85 12.15 -10.78
N PRO A 346 -28.61 11.70 -10.53
CA PRO A 346 -28.35 10.47 -9.75
C PRO A 346 -28.98 10.47 -8.35
N GLU A 347 -29.64 9.38 -8.00
CA GLU A 347 -30.36 9.20 -6.72
C GLU A 347 -29.64 8.24 -5.77
N THR A 348 -29.92 8.39 -4.47
CA THR A 348 -29.44 7.45 -3.44
C THR A 348 -30.22 6.12 -3.48
N GLN A 349 -29.58 5.03 -3.05
CA GLN A 349 -30.23 3.71 -2.95
C GLN A 349 -30.20 3.20 -1.50
N PRO A 350 -31.34 3.15 -0.79
CA PRO A 350 -31.39 2.77 0.63
C PRO A 350 -30.80 1.40 0.97
N ARG A 351 -30.79 0.45 0.03
CA ARG A 351 -30.19 -0.90 0.21
C ARG A 351 -28.67 -0.89 0.46
N PHE A 352 -28.00 0.21 0.13
CA PHE A 352 -26.55 0.39 0.31
C PHE A 352 -26.18 1.17 1.57
N VAL A 353 -27.15 1.51 2.42
CA VAL A 353 -26.89 2.14 3.72
C VAL A 353 -26.02 1.22 4.59
N GLU A 354 -25.09 1.84 5.32
CA GLU A 354 -24.15 1.18 6.22
C GLU A 354 -24.85 0.55 7.41
N SER A 355 -24.20 -0.44 8.01
CA SER A 355 -24.75 -1.16 9.14
C SER A 355 -24.76 -0.33 10.44
N LYS A 356 -25.91 -0.32 11.12
CA LYS A 356 -26.14 0.49 12.34
C LYS A 356 -25.84 -0.28 13.63
N PHE A 357 -24.98 0.23 14.51
CA PHE A 357 -24.72 -0.34 15.85
C PHE A 357 -24.80 0.74 16.91
N LYS A 358 -25.10 0.34 18.15
CA LYS A 358 -25.06 1.22 19.32
C LYS A 358 -23.64 1.29 19.87
N VAL A 359 -23.26 2.48 20.32
CA VAL A 359 -21.99 2.77 21.00
C VAL A 359 -22.38 3.59 22.23
N SER A 360 -21.91 3.21 23.43
CA SER A 360 -22.28 3.83 24.72
C SER A 360 -21.14 4.30 25.66
N PRO A 361 -19.90 4.59 25.21
CA PRO A 361 -18.86 5.18 26.05
C PRO A 361 -18.85 6.72 26.00
N ASP A 362 -18.14 7.35 26.94
CA ASP A 362 -17.80 8.76 26.83
C ASP A 362 -16.87 9.03 25.63
N VAL A 363 -16.87 10.26 25.14
CA VAL A 363 -15.92 10.70 24.12
C VAL A 363 -14.68 11.24 24.82
N GLY A 364 -13.56 10.54 24.67
CA GLY A 364 -12.29 10.91 25.31
C GLY A 364 -11.06 10.31 24.62
N ARG A 365 -9.87 10.75 25.04
CA ARG A 365 -8.58 10.18 24.58
C ARG A 365 -8.19 9.02 25.49
N TYR A 366 -8.67 7.83 25.16
CA TYR A 366 -8.36 6.63 25.93
C TYR A 366 -6.94 6.13 25.62
N ASN A 367 -6.11 6.08 26.66
CA ASN A 367 -4.77 5.50 26.60
C ASN A 367 -4.87 4.02 26.24
N SER A 368 -4.06 3.60 25.27
CA SER A 368 -3.91 2.20 24.88
C SER A 368 -2.45 1.74 24.98
N ALA A 369 -1.57 2.56 25.56
CA ALA A 369 -0.14 2.24 25.70
C ALA A 369 0.12 1.11 26.72
N ASP A 370 -0.78 0.98 27.69
CA ASP A 370 -0.75 0.02 28.80
C ASP A 370 -1.53 -1.28 28.52
N GLU A 371 -2.21 -1.40 27.37
CA GLU A 371 -2.73 -2.69 26.93
C GLU A 371 -1.57 -3.69 26.72
N ASP A 372 -1.89 -4.99 26.71
CA ASP A 372 -0.90 -6.05 26.63
C ASP A 372 0.03 -5.93 25.41
N ASN A 373 1.33 -5.86 25.70
CA ASN A 373 2.40 -5.67 24.73
C ASN A 373 3.32 -6.89 24.59
N VAL A 374 3.09 -7.97 25.36
CA VAL A 374 4.07 -9.06 25.53
C VAL A 374 3.52 -10.46 25.32
N THR A 375 2.23 -10.72 25.59
CA THR A 375 1.71 -12.10 25.57
C THR A 375 1.81 -12.75 24.20
N GLN A 376 1.37 -12.06 23.14
CA GLN A 376 1.48 -12.58 21.77
C GLN A 376 2.94 -12.64 21.29
N VAL A 377 3.80 -11.71 21.74
CA VAL A 377 5.23 -11.70 21.42
C VAL A 377 5.92 -12.93 22.02
N ARG A 378 5.59 -13.26 23.27
CA ARG A 378 6.07 -14.46 23.94
C ARG A 378 5.59 -15.72 23.24
N ALA A 379 4.32 -15.78 22.85
CA ALA A 379 3.78 -16.92 22.09
C ALA A 379 4.50 -17.07 20.74
N PHE A 380 4.72 -15.97 20.01
CA PHE A 380 5.49 -15.98 18.77
C PHE A 380 6.91 -16.53 18.99
N TYR A 381 7.64 -16.00 19.96
CA TYR A 381 9.00 -16.45 20.24
C TYR A 381 9.07 -17.92 20.72
N THR A 382 8.17 -18.33 21.62
CA THR A 382 8.27 -19.63 22.32
C THR A 382 7.58 -20.78 21.60
N GLN A 383 6.49 -20.51 20.88
CA GLN A 383 5.61 -21.52 20.28
C GLN A 383 5.64 -21.53 18.75
N VAL A 384 6.05 -20.44 18.11
CA VAL A 384 6.09 -20.33 16.64
C VAL A 384 7.50 -20.49 16.09
N LEU A 385 8.48 -19.81 16.66
CA LEU A 385 9.87 -19.90 16.19
C LEU A 385 10.56 -21.15 16.71
N ASN A 386 11.33 -21.83 15.85
CA ASN A 386 12.29 -22.84 16.28
C ASN A 386 13.57 -22.19 16.87
N GLU A 387 14.50 -22.99 17.39
CA GLU A 387 15.69 -22.48 18.07
C GLU A 387 16.62 -21.68 17.13
N GLU A 388 16.83 -22.16 15.90
CA GLU A 388 17.67 -21.46 14.93
C GLU A 388 17.05 -20.12 14.50
N GLU A 389 15.74 -20.07 14.33
CA GLU A 389 15.01 -18.83 14.02
C GLU A 389 15.10 -17.83 15.19
N ARG A 390 15.05 -18.29 16.44
CA ARG A 390 15.27 -17.44 17.63
C ARG A 390 16.69 -16.88 17.65
N GLN A 391 17.68 -17.71 17.34
CA GLN A 391 19.08 -17.28 17.27
C GLN A 391 19.27 -16.20 16.20
N ARG A 392 18.75 -16.42 14.98
CA ARG A 392 18.81 -15.44 13.89
C ARG A 392 18.06 -14.16 14.24
N LEU A 393 16.89 -14.25 14.87
CA LEU A 393 16.15 -13.08 15.35
C LEU A 393 17.00 -12.23 16.30
N CYS A 394 17.61 -12.85 17.31
CA CYS A 394 18.47 -12.17 18.28
C CYS A 394 19.70 -11.53 17.60
N GLN A 395 20.36 -12.24 16.68
CA GLN A 395 21.50 -11.72 15.91
C GLN A 395 21.11 -10.53 15.04
N ASN A 396 19.97 -10.62 14.33
CA ASN A 396 19.46 -9.56 13.49
C ASN A 396 19.13 -8.30 14.31
N MET A 397 18.47 -8.48 15.46
CA MET A 397 18.16 -7.37 16.38
C MET A 397 19.41 -6.72 16.94
N ALA A 398 20.34 -7.51 17.47
CA ALA A 398 21.61 -7.01 18.03
C ALA A 398 22.43 -6.26 16.96
N GLY A 399 22.52 -6.83 15.75
CA GLY A 399 23.22 -6.23 14.62
C GLY A 399 22.67 -4.85 14.20
N ALA A 400 21.36 -4.61 14.37
CA ALA A 400 20.73 -3.34 14.09
C ALA A 400 20.68 -2.39 15.32
N LEU A 401 20.64 -2.92 16.54
CA LEU A 401 20.57 -2.16 17.80
C LEU A 401 21.93 -1.59 18.23
N LYS A 402 23.04 -2.25 17.88
CA LYS A 402 24.40 -1.85 18.29
C LYS A 402 24.78 -0.41 17.91
N GLY A 403 24.12 0.16 16.89
CA GLY A 403 24.36 1.54 16.46
C GLY A 403 23.69 2.60 17.33
N ALA A 404 22.80 2.20 18.26
CA ALA A 404 22.11 3.12 19.16
C ALA A 404 22.92 3.38 20.45
N GLN A 405 22.64 4.46 21.17
CA GLN A 405 23.27 4.78 22.44
C GLN A 405 22.95 3.75 23.53
N LEU A 406 23.89 3.54 24.46
CA LEU A 406 23.81 2.51 25.50
C LEU A 406 22.52 2.56 26.33
N PHE A 407 21.96 3.75 26.62
CA PHE A 407 20.72 3.85 27.39
C PHE A 407 19.49 3.36 26.60
N ILE A 408 19.49 3.53 25.28
CA ILE A 408 18.48 2.98 24.36
C ILE A 408 18.63 1.47 24.30
N GLN A 409 19.86 0.97 24.13
CA GLN A 409 20.13 -0.46 24.11
C GLN A 409 19.65 -1.15 25.40
N LYS A 410 20.00 -0.60 26.57
CA LYS A 410 19.58 -1.11 27.88
C LYS A 410 18.05 -1.19 28.01
N ARG A 411 17.34 -0.13 27.58
CA ARG A 411 15.87 -0.09 27.61
C ARG A 411 15.25 -1.16 26.71
N MET A 412 15.75 -1.31 25.49
CA MET A 412 15.22 -2.30 24.55
C MET A 412 15.46 -3.75 25.01
N VAL A 413 16.66 -4.02 25.56
CA VAL A 413 16.98 -5.33 26.14
C VAL A 413 16.10 -5.62 27.36
N SER A 414 15.85 -4.63 28.22
CA SER A 414 14.97 -4.79 29.37
C SER A 414 13.56 -5.22 28.95
N LEU A 415 12.98 -4.59 27.92
CA LEU A 415 11.67 -4.97 27.37
C LEU A 415 11.65 -6.43 26.87
N HIS A 416 12.69 -6.87 26.16
CA HIS A 416 12.78 -8.25 25.66
C HIS A 416 12.99 -9.26 26.79
N HIS A 417 13.69 -8.89 27.86
CA HIS A 417 13.82 -9.77 29.03
C HIS A 417 12.46 -10.08 29.68
N PHE A 418 11.53 -9.12 29.73
CA PHE A 418 10.15 -9.35 30.19
C PHE A 418 9.34 -10.28 29.26
N VAL A 419 9.66 -10.28 27.96
CA VAL A 419 9.06 -11.22 27.00
C VAL A 419 9.60 -12.64 27.22
N LEU A 420 10.90 -12.79 27.53
CA LEU A 420 11.69 -14.02 27.40
C LEU A 420 12.06 -14.75 28.71
N SER A 421 11.44 -14.43 29.84
CA SER A 421 11.85 -14.86 31.19
C SER A 421 11.72 -16.36 31.53
N THR A 422 12.03 -17.27 30.59
CA THR A 422 12.29 -18.69 30.87
C THR A 422 13.50 -19.32 30.14
N GLN A 423 14.19 -18.68 29.17
CA GLN A 423 15.32 -19.36 28.48
C GLN A 423 16.56 -18.53 28.07
N CYS A 424 16.59 -17.20 28.19
CA CYS A 424 17.80 -16.41 27.84
C CYS A 424 18.93 -16.43 28.90
N LYS A 425 19.17 -17.58 29.56
CA LYS A 425 20.31 -17.73 30.50
C LYS A 425 21.60 -18.23 29.83
N HIS A 426 21.54 -18.73 28.59
CA HIS A 426 22.71 -19.32 27.91
C HIS A 426 23.17 -18.61 26.63
N TYR A 427 22.40 -17.66 26.11
CA TYR A 427 22.89 -16.76 25.06
C TYR A 427 23.21 -15.43 25.71
N SER A 428 24.50 -15.20 25.91
CA SER A 428 25.03 -13.95 26.43
C SER A 428 24.66 -12.78 25.52
N LEU A 429 23.52 -12.15 25.78
CA LEU A 429 23.37 -10.70 25.66
C LEU A 429 24.21 -10.06 26.78
N SER A 430 25.52 -10.33 26.75
CA SER A 430 26.47 -9.77 27.69
C SER A 430 26.65 -8.30 27.35
N PRO A 431 26.63 -7.38 28.33
CA PRO A 431 27.02 -5.99 28.12
C PRO A 431 28.49 -5.83 27.67
N TYR A 432 29.26 -6.92 27.59
CA TYR A 432 30.65 -6.97 27.10
C TYR A 432 30.81 -7.58 25.70
N CYS A 433 29.72 -7.95 25.01
CA CYS A 433 29.73 -8.30 23.57
C CYS A 433 29.01 -7.25 22.71
N LEU A 434 28.79 -6.05 23.25
CA LEU A 434 28.31 -4.85 22.56
C LEU A 434 29.42 -3.83 22.46
#